data_AF-A0A7V4QDB6-F1
#
_entry.id   AF-A0A7V4QDB6-F1
#
_cell.length_a   1.000
_cell.length_b   1.000
_cell.length_c   1.000
_cell.angle_alpha   90.00
_cell.angle_beta   90.00
_cell.angle_gamma   90.00
#
_symmetry.space_group_name_H-M   'P 1'
#
loop_
_entity.id
_entity.type
_entity.pdbx_description
1 polymer ?
#
loop_
_entity_poly.entity_id
_entity_poly.type
_entity_poly.pdbx_seq_one_letter_code
_entity_poly.pdbx_strand_id
1 'polypeptide(L)'
;MQNCPRLGEKTKRGASVNQPIKNFSLWVDFIERDFLDSKFIELINEGEINGATSNPAIFKNAFVSSNAYKDELALLKTQNLSAKQIYEKLAINDIKKAAKILRPLYDAMNDGFVSLEIDPMLANNIEASIAEGIRLFEEINEPNVMIKVPATSSGYIVAEDLLRRNINVNVTLVFSEEQAKNIC
;
A
#
# COMPACT_ATOMS: atom_id res chain seq x y z
N MET A 1 8.44 -1.70 -61.33
CA MET A 1 9.87 -1.39 -61.05
C MET A 1 9.97 0.10 -60.74
N GLN A 2 10.90 0.48 -59.85
CA GLN A 2 11.21 1.83 -59.32
C GLN A 2 10.34 2.27 -58.13
N ASN A 3 10.86 2.78 -57.01
CA ASN A 3 12.19 2.76 -56.40
C ASN A 3 12.00 3.20 -54.93
N CYS A 4 12.70 2.55 -54.00
CA CYS A 4 12.64 2.80 -52.56
C CYS A 4 13.62 3.93 -52.16
N PRO A 5 13.26 4.96 -51.36
CA PRO A 5 14.23 5.94 -50.88
C PRO A 5 14.99 5.42 -49.66
N ARG A 6 16.31 5.57 -49.71
CA ARG A 6 17.29 5.12 -48.70
C ARG A 6 17.32 6.00 -47.46
N LEU A 7 17.67 5.35 -46.35
CA LEU A 7 18.12 5.92 -45.07
C LEU A 7 19.26 6.95 -45.27
N GLY A 8 19.12 8.13 -44.67
CA GLY A 8 20.26 8.99 -44.37
C GLY A 8 20.05 10.49 -44.53
N GLU A 9 19.19 11.11 -43.72
CA GLU A 9 19.32 12.55 -43.41
C GLU A 9 19.21 12.77 -41.90
N LYS A 10 20.32 13.24 -41.31
CA LYS A 10 20.42 13.64 -39.91
C LYS A 10 19.74 15.00 -39.74
N THR A 11 18.43 15.03 -39.51
CA THR A 11 17.79 16.23 -38.94
C THR A 11 18.06 16.29 -37.44
N LYS A 12 18.92 17.23 -37.03
CA LYS A 12 19.00 17.72 -35.66
C LYS A 12 17.63 18.30 -35.28
N ARG A 13 16.80 17.53 -34.58
CA ARG A 13 15.75 18.08 -33.71
C ARG A 13 16.24 17.92 -32.29
N GLY A 14 16.56 19.05 -31.65
CA GLY A 14 16.63 19.10 -30.19
C GLY A 14 15.25 18.76 -29.66
N ALA A 15 15.05 17.51 -29.27
CA ALA A 15 13.94 17.15 -28.42
C ALA A 15 14.31 17.63 -27.02
N SER A 16 13.64 18.67 -26.53
CA SER A 16 13.66 19.00 -25.11
C SER A 16 13.10 17.80 -24.36
N VAL A 17 13.97 17.02 -23.73
CA VAL A 17 13.59 15.99 -22.78
C VAL A 17 13.17 16.73 -21.51
N ASN A 18 11.91 17.15 -21.43
CA ASN A 18 11.26 17.63 -20.20
C ASN A 18 9.75 17.76 -20.42
N GLN A 19 9.09 16.62 -20.62
CA GLN A 19 7.65 16.49 -20.41
C GLN A 19 7.51 15.37 -19.36
N PRO A 20 7.12 15.65 -18.11
CA PRO A 20 6.91 14.59 -17.13
C PRO A 20 5.78 13.68 -17.62
N ILE A 21 6.00 12.37 -17.53
CA ILE A 21 4.98 11.35 -17.77
C ILE A 21 3.83 11.66 -16.79
N LYS A 22 2.68 12.11 -17.30
CA LYS A 22 1.64 12.79 -16.50
C LYS A 22 0.56 11.87 -15.91
N ASN A 23 0.73 10.55 -15.93
CA ASN A 23 -0.28 9.57 -15.49
C ASN A 23 0.30 8.45 -14.61
N PHE A 24 1.18 8.77 -13.66
CA PHE A 24 1.59 7.78 -12.65
C PHE A 24 1.73 8.45 -11.28
N SER A 25 1.60 7.62 -10.26
CA SER A 25 1.68 7.99 -8.86
C SER A 25 2.83 7.22 -8.22
N LEU A 26 3.64 7.92 -7.43
CA LEU A 26 4.76 7.29 -6.74
C LEU A 26 4.38 7.01 -5.30
N TRP A 27 4.32 5.73 -4.96
CA TRP A 27 4.03 5.28 -3.60
C TRP A 27 5.29 4.71 -2.99
N VAL A 28 5.47 4.94 -1.68
CA VAL A 28 6.60 4.37 -0.95
C VAL A 28 6.24 2.98 -0.42
N ASP A 29 7.06 1.96 -0.72
CA ASP A 29 6.91 0.61 -0.17
C ASP A 29 7.68 0.46 1.15
N PHE A 30 7.35 1.33 2.11
CA PHE A 30 7.99 1.37 3.42
C PHE A 30 7.08 2.07 4.44
N ILE A 31 7.02 1.51 5.65
CA ILE A 31 6.38 2.10 6.82
C ILE A 31 7.26 1.82 8.03
N GLU A 32 7.65 2.88 8.72
CA GLU A 32 8.35 2.86 10.00
C GLU A 32 8.00 4.15 10.75
N ARG A 33 7.91 4.09 12.08
CA ARG A 33 7.33 5.15 12.90
C ARG A 33 8.07 6.48 12.84
N ASP A 34 9.40 6.49 12.94
CA ASP A 34 10.21 7.71 12.86
C ASP A 34 10.22 8.27 11.43
N PHE A 35 10.23 7.41 10.42
CA PHE A 35 10.04 7.80 9.02
C PHE A 35 8.71 8.52 8.80
N LEU A 36 7.61 8.01 9.38
CA LEU A 36 6.29 8.65 9.33
C LEU A 36 6.27 10.03 10.02
N ASP A 37 7.06 10.23 11.08
CA ASP A 37 7.14 11.51 11.80
C ASP A 37 7.99 12.58 11.11
N SER A 38 8.77 12.20 10.10
CA SER A 38 9.77 13.08 9.49
C SER A 38 9.75 12.97 7.97
N LYS A 39 10.61 12.14 7.38
CA LYS A 39 10.88 12.12 5.95
C LYS A 39 9.63 11.83 5.11
N PHE A 40 8.69 11.03 5.61
CA PHE A 40 7.43 10.77 4.91
C PHE A 40 6.63 12.05 4.65
N ILE A 41 6.55 12.93 5.64
CA ILE A 41 5.83 14.22 5.54
C ILE A 41 6.56 15.15 4.56
N GLU A 42 7.90 15.20 4.63
CA GLU A 42 8.70 15.99 3.68
C GLU A 42 8.44 15.56 2.23
N LEU A 43 8.54 14.26 1.95
CA LEU A 43 8.34 13.70 0.60
C LEU A 43 6.94 13.98 0.05
N ILE A 44 5.91 13.96 0.90
CA ILE A 44 4.54 14.32 0.51
C ILE A 44 4.44 15.81 0.19
N ASN A 45 5.01 16.68 1.03
CA ASN A 45 4.96 18.13 0.85
C ASN A 45 5.75 18.58 -0.39
N GLU A 46 6.83 17.87 -0.72
CA GLU A 46 7.63 18.07 -1.93
C GLU A 46 6.93 17.52 -3.20
N GLY A 47 5.82 16.78 -3.03
CA GLY A 47 5.09 16.15 -4.12
C GLY A 47 5.82 14.96 -4.75
N GLU A 48 6.79 14.39 -4.03
CA GLU A 48 7.57 13.24 -4.50
C GLU A 48 6.78 11.93 -4.37
N ILE A 49 5.95 11.79 -3.33
CA ILE A 49 5.11 10.62 -3.11
C ILE A 49 3.66 11.00 -2.80
N ASN A 50 2.74 10.10 -3.12
CA ASN A 50 1.30 10.30 -2.90
C ASN A 50 0.58 9.05 -2.35
N GLY A 51 1.32 8.07 -1.85
CA GLY A 51 0.77 6.91 -1.17
C GLY A 51 1.84 6.05 -0.51
N ALA A 52 1.42 5.03 0.22
CA ALA A 52 2.34 4.11 0.88
C ALA A 52 1.80 2.68 0.92
N THR A 53 2.71 1.71 0.97
CA THR A 53 2.35 0.30 1.16
C THR A 53 3.15 -0.30 2.31
N SER A 54 2.51 -1.24 3.00
CA SER A 54 3.16 -2.13 3.97
C SER A 54 2.96 -3.59 3.58
N ASN A 55 3.70 -4.46 4.25
CA ASN A 55 3.54 -5.90 4.27
C ASN A 55 4.16 -6.45 5.57
N PRO A 56 3.91 -7.71 5.96
CA PRO A 56 4.45 -8.27 7.19
C PRO A 56 5.99 -8.20 7.32
N ALA A 57 6.74 -8.27 6.21
CA ALA A 57 8.20 -8.19 6.23
C ALA A 57 8.69 -6.77 6.53
N ILE A 58 8.02 -5.73 5.99
CA ILE A 58 8.29 -4.32 6.31
C ILE A 58 8.12 -4.09 7.81
N PHE A 59 6.99 -4.51 8.39
CA PHE A 59 6.75 -4.35 9.83
C PHE A 59 7.73 -5.13 10.69
N LYS A 60 8.05 -6.39 10.31
CA LYS A 60 9.07 -7.17 11.02
C LYS A 60 10.38 -6.41 11.10
N ASN A 61 10.83 -5.85 9.98
CA ASN A 61 12.08 -5.09 9.95
C ASN A 61 11.96 -3.84 10.83
N ALA A 62 10.92 -3.03 10.66
CA ALA A 62 10.66 -1.82 11.44
C ALA A 62 10.69 -2.10 12.96
N PHE A 63 9.94 -3.10 13.42
CA PHE A 63 9.81 -3.43 14.84
C PHE A 63 11.10 -3.98 15.47
N VAL A 64 11.98 -4.57 14.65
CA VAL A 64 13.26 -5.13 15.13
C VAL A 64 14.38 -4.09 15.09
N SER A 65 14.44 -3.26 14.05
CA SER A 65 15.56 -2.34 13.83
C SER A 65 15.37 -0.96 14.44
N SER A 66 14.13 -0.52 14.67
CA SER A 66 13.85 0.83 15.18
C SER A 66 13.67 0.86 16.70
N ASN A 67 14.18 1.93 17.32
CA ASN A 67 13.95 2.20 18.74
C ASN A 67 12.54 2.75 19.00
N ALA A 68 11.84 3.27 17.99
CA ALA A 68 10.54 3.91 18.10
C ALA A 68 9.42 3.02 18.66
N TYR A 69 9.64 1.69 18.65
CA TYR A 69 8.68 0.69 19.12
C TYR A 69 8.99 0.15 20.52
N LYS A 70 10.17 0.43 21.09
CA LYS A 70 10.66 -0.26 22.30
C LYS A 70 9.73 -0.08 23.50
N ASP A 71 9.32 1.16 23.76
CA ASP A 71 8.50 1.49 24.94
C ASP A 71 7.08 0.94 24.81
N GLU A 72 6.45 1.10 23.64
CA GLU A 72 5.12 0.54 23.38
C GLU A 72 5.16 -0.99 23.41
N LEU A 73 6.18 -1.61 22.83
CA LEU A 73 6.34 -3.06 22.85
C LEU A 73 6.55 -3.59 24.29
N ALA A 74 7.30 -2.88 25.12
CA ALA A 74 7.47 -3.22 26.53
C ALA A 74 6.14 -3.16 27.28
N LEU A 75 5.33 -2.12 27.04
CA LEU A 75 4.00 -1.97 27.63
C LEU A 75 3.02 -3.05 27.15
N LEU A 76 2.97 -3.33 25.84
CA LEU A 76 2.04 -4.32 25.28
C LEU A 76 2.35 -5.74 25.79
N LYS A 77 3.62 -6.05 26.04
CA LYS A 77 4.02 -7.33 26.63
C LYS A 77 3.49 -7.56 28.05
N THR A 78 3.11 -6.52 28.78
CA THR A 78 2.52 -6.68 30.12
C THR A 78 1.01 -6.96 30.09
N GLN A 79 0.36 -6.92 28.91
CA GLN A 79 -1.11 -6.97 28.78
C GLN A 79 -1.66 -8.38 28.47
N ASN A 80 -0.86 -9.44 28.61
CA ASN A 80 -1.24 -10.83 28.30
C ASN A 80 -1.83 -11.00 26.88
N LEU A 81 -1.27 -10.28 25.91
CA LEU A 81 -1.66 -10.33 24.50
C LEU A 81 -0.87 -11.40 23.76
N SER A 82 -1.48 -12.00 22.74
CA SER A 82 -0.77 -12.87 21.80
C SER A 82 0.20 -12.06 20.92
N ALA A 83 1.19 -12.75 20.32
CA ALA A 83 2.13 -12.10 19.41
C ALA A 83 1.42 -11.40 18.22
N LYS A 84 0.35 -12.01 17.69
CA LYS A 84 -0.48 -11.42 16.62
C LYS A 84 -1.15 -10.14 17.09
N GLN A 85 -1.74 -10.13 18.29
CA GLN A 85 -2.40 -8.94 18.85
C GLN A 85 -1.41 -7.79 19.09
N ILE A 86 -0.18 -8.10 19.53
CA ILE A 86 0.87 -7.08 19.69
C ILE A 86 1.27 -6.53 18.32
N TYR A 87 1.55 -7.40 17.34
CA TYR A 87 1.87 -7.00 15.97
C TYR A 87 0.78 -6.08 15.39
N GLU A 88 -0.48 -6.49 15.47
CA GLU A 88 -1.59 -5.73 14.91
C GLU A 88 -1.73 -4.36 15.56
N LYS A 89 -1.61 -4.27 16.90
CA LYS A 89 -1.67 -2.97 17.59
C LYS A 89 -0.61 -2.00 17.06
N LEU A 90 0.63 -2.47 16.90
CA LEU A 90 1.71 -1.64 16.36
C LEU A 90 1.45 -1.25 14.90
N ALA A 91 1.08 -2.23 14.07
CA ALA A 91 0.85 -2.02 12.64
C ALA A 91 -0.35 -1.09 12.38
N ILE A 92 -1.47 -1.30 13.07
CA ILE A 92 -2.68 -0.46 12.98
C ILE A 92 -2.37 0.98 13.38
N ASN A 93 -1.60 1.19 14.45
CA ASN A 93 -1.20 2.53 14.87
C ASN A 93 -0.40 3.26 13.79
N ASP A 94 0.56 2.59 13.17
CA ASP A 94 1.39 3.17 12.11
C ASP A 94 0.58 3.41 10.82
N ILE A 95 -0.29 2.48 10.42
CA ILE A 95 -1.17 2.63 9.24
C ILE A 95 -2.16 3.76 9.45
N LYS A 96 -2.78 3.86 10.63
CA LYS A 96 -3.68 4.97 10.97
C LYS A 96 -2.98 6.31 10.89
N LYS A 97 -1.74 6.38 11.38
CA LYS A 97 -0.92 7.59 11.30
C LYS A 97 -0.61 7.96 9.85
N ALA A 98 -0.15 7.01 9.04
CA ALA A 98 0.11 7.21 7.62
C ALA A 98 -1.14 7.66 6.86
N ALA A 99 -2.29 7.03 7.13
CA ALA A 99 -3.58 7.39 6.55
C ALA A 99 -3.96 8.84 6.88
N LYS A 100 -3.78 9.27 8.14
CA LYS A 100 -4.04 10.67 8.54
C LYS A 100 -3.11 11.67 7.86
N ILE A 101 -1.82 11.34 7.72
CA ILE A 101 -0.85 12.19 7.03
C ILE A 101 -1.22 12.33 5.53
N LEU A 102 -1.62 11.23 4.90
CA LEU A 102 -2.02 11.19 3.48
C LEU A 102 -3.43 11.74 3.22
N ARG A 103 -4.23 11.98 4.26
CA ARG A 103 -5.65 12.36 4.13
C ARG A 103 -5.89 13.59 3.24
N PRO A 104 -5.08 14.67 3.29
CA PRO A 104 -5.28 15.82 2.40
C PRO A 104 -5.17 15.46 0.91
N LEU A 105 -4.33 14.49 0.54
CA LEU A 105 -4.20 14.01 -0.85
C LEU A 105 -5.44 13.22 -1.27
N TYR A 106 -5.95 12.37 -0.38
CA TYR A 106 -7.17 11.61 -0.62
C TYR A 106 -8.39 12.50 -0.81
N ASP A 107 -8.58 13.48 0.07
CA ASP A 107 -9.69 14.43 -0.04
C ASP A 107 -9.59 15.30 -1.31
N ALA A 108 -8.38 15.54 -1.81
CA ALA A 108 -8.11 16.25 -3.06
C ALA A 108 -8.19 15.35 -4.31
N MET A 109 -8.56 14.08 -4.18
CA MET A 109 -8.60 13.10 -5.27
C MET A 109 -7.24 12.92 -5.97
N ASN A 110 -6.15 12.98 -5.20
CA ASN A 110 -4.76 12.82 -5.67
C ASN A 110 -4.08 11.63 -4.97
N ASP A 111 -4.69 10.45 -5.08
CA ASP A 111 -4.37 9.24 -4.31
C ASP A 111 -4.52 9.41 -2.80
N GLY A 112 -3.42 9.42 -2.04
CA GLY A 112 -3.44 9.49 -0.59
C GLY A 112 -3.79 8.17 0.11
N PHE A 113 -3.54 7.02 -0.51
CA PHE A 113 -3.85 5.72 0.10
C PHE A 113 -2.67 5.11 0.86
N VAL A 114 -2.99 4.33 1.90
CA VAL A 114 -2.05 3.43 2.55
C VAL A 114 -2.64 2.02 2.68
N SER A 115 -1.85 0.98 2.41
CA SER A 115 -2.33 -0.40 2.48
C SER A 115 -1.81 -1.20 3.68
N LEU A 116 -2.68 -2.02 4.28
CA LEU A 116 -2.35 -3.05 5.27
C LEU A 116 -2.80 -4.42 4.78
N GLU A 117 -1.93 -5.43 4.87
CA GLU A 117 -2.23 -6.81 4.44
C GLU A 117 -2.97 -7.61 5.52
N ILE A 118 -3.95 -8.41 5.10
CA ILE A 118 -4.57 -9.43 5.95
C ILE A 118 -3.56 -10.50 6.33
N ASP A 119 -3.86 -11.30 7.36
CA ASP A 119 -2.99 -12.38 7.79
C ASP A 119 -2.82 -13.42 6.66
N PRO A 120 -1.58 -13.66 6.17
CA PRO A 120 -1.32 -14.64 5.13
C PRO A 120 -1.79 -16.06 5.49
N MET A 121 -1.91 -16.38 6.78
CA MET A 121 -2.42 -17.67 7.24
C MET A 121 -3.92 -17.86 6.97
N LEU A 122 -4.66 -16.78 6.69
CA LEU A 122 -6.08 -16.83 6.33
C LEU A 122 -6.31 -16.94 4.81
N ALA A 123 -5.26 -16.95 3.97
CA ALA A 123 -5.39 -16.88 2.51
C ALA A 123 -6.33 -17.93 1.87
N ASN A 124 -6.52 -19.08 2.52
CA ASN A 124 -7.41 -20.16 2.06
C ASN A 124 -8.78 -20.17 2.75
N ASN A 125 -9.02 -19.28 3.70
CA ASN A 125 -10.28 -19.15 4.43
C ASN A 125 -10.95 -17.81 4.08
N ILE A 126 -11.91 -17.87 3.16
CA ILE A 126 -12.61 -16.70 2.61
C ILE A 126 -13.36 -15.95 3.72
N GLU A 127 -14.16 -16.66 4.52
CA GLU A 127 -14.96 -16.04 5.58
C GLU A 127 -14.09 -15.34 6.62
N ALA A 128 -13.00 -15.99 7.05
CA ALA A 128 -12.07 -15.39 8.00
C ALA A 128 -11.31 -14.19 7.41
N SER A 129 -10.93 -14.25 6.13
CA SER A 129 -10.25 -13.15 5.43
C SER A 129 -11.16 -11.93 5.27
N ILE A 130 -12.43 -12.13 4.91
CA ILE A 130 -13.43 -11.06 4.84
C ILE A 130 -13.62 -10.43 6.23
N ALA A 131 -13.84 -11.27 7.25
CA ALA A 131 -14.04 -10.80 8.61
C ALA A 131 -12.83 -10.01 9.13
N GLU A 132 -11.61 -10.45 8.83
CA GLU A 132 -10.40 -9.73 9.19
C GLU A 132 -10.25 -8.41 8.44
N GLY A 133 -10.49 -8.40 7.12
CA GLY A 133 -10.43 -7.17 6.32
C GLY A 133 -11.41 -6.10 6.82
N ILE A 134 -12.65 -6.49 7.14
CA ILE A 134 -13.66 -5.60 7.75
C ILE A 134 -13.16 -5.08 9.09
N ARG A 135 -12.75 -5.97 10.00
CA ARG A 135 -12.29 -5.58 11.34
C ARG A 135 -11.11 -4.62 11.27
N LEU A 136 -10.10 -4.90 10.44
CA LEU A 136 -8.93 -4.05 10.29
C LEU A 136 -9.31 -2.66 9.77
N PHE A 137 -10.18 -2.59 8.76
CA PHE A 137 -10.65 -1.31 8.22
C PHE A 137 -11.43 -0.50 9.28
N GLU A 138 -12.34 -1.14 10.00
CA GLU A 138 -13.11 -0.52 11.09
C GLU A 138 -12.23 -0.07 12.27
N GLU A 139 -11.23 -0.87 12.65
CA GLU A 139 -10.33 -0.56 13.75
C GLU A 139 -9.39 0.61 13.41
N ILE A 140 -8.87 0.64 12.18
CA ILE A 140 -8.08 1.79 11.69
C ILE A 140 -8.97 3.03 11.59
N ASN A 141 -10.18 2.89 11.08
CA ASN A 141 -11.20 3.93 10.95
C ASN A 141 -10.72 5.16 10.16
N GLU A 142 -10.12 4.92 8.99
CA GLU A 142 -9.70 5.98 8.05
C GLU A 142 -10.11 5.57 6.62
N PRO A 143 -10.76 6.46 5.83
CA PRO A 143 -11.39 6.12 4.56
C PRO A 143 -10.38 5.84 3.43
N ASN A 144 -9.14 6.28 3.59
CA ASN A 144 -8.06 6.13 2.63
C ASN A 144 -7.14 4.93 2.93
N VAL A 145 -7.63 3.99 3.74
CA VAL A 145 -6.96 2.71 3.96
C VAL A 145 -7.39 1.72 2.88
N MET A 146 -6.43 0.95 2.39
CA MET A 146 -6.64 -0.22 1.54
C MET A 146 -6.34 -1.50 2.31
N ILE A 147 -7.25 -2.48 2.25
CA ILE A 147 -6.97 -3.83 2.70
C ILE A 147 -6.24 -4.58 1.58
N LYS A 148 -5.04 -5.06 1.84
CA LYS A 148 -4.22 -5.79 0.87
C LYS A 148 -4.56 -7.28 0.91
N VAL A 149 -4.91 -7.84 -0.24
CA VAL A 149 -5.40 -9.22 -0.41
C VAL A 149 -4.64 -9.87 -1.56
N PRO A 150 -4.13 -11.11 -1.43
CA PRO A 150 -3.37 -11.75 -2.50
C PRO A 150 -4.25 -12.18 -3.68
N ALA A 151 -3.70 -12.15 -4.90
CA ALA A 151 -4.36 -12.53 -6.16
C ALA A 151 -4.52 -14.05 -6.33
N THR A 152 -5.23 -14.68 -5.39
CA THR A 152 -5.62 -16.10 -5.41
C THR A 152 -7.11 -16.23 -5.72
N SER A 153 -7.58 -17.44 -6.06
CA SER A 153 -9.01 -17.69 -6.28
C SER A 153 -9.87 -17.26 -5.08
N SER A 154 -9.41 -17.53 -3.86
CA SER A 154 -10.07 -17.06 -2.63
C SER A 154 -9.95 -15.54 -2.48
N GLY A 155 -8.77 -14.97 -2.79
CA GLY A 155 -8.52 -13.54 -2.68
C GLY A 155 -9.39 -12.68 -3.57
N TYR A 156 -9.75 -13.13 -4.78
CA TYR A 156 -10.71 -12.41 -5.63
C TYR A 156 -12.10 -12.34 -5.00
N ILE A 157 -12.57 -13.43 -4.38
CA ILE A 157 -13.86 -13.47 -3.68
C ILE A 157 -13.83 -12.52 -2.47
N VAL A 158 -12.74 -12.52 -1.71
CA VAL A 158 -12.54 -11.61 -0.58
C VAL A 158 -12.53 -10.15 -1.04
N ALA A 159 -11.77 -9.84 -2.09
CA ALA A 159 -11.66 -8.49 -2.64
C ALA A 159 -13.03 -7.96 -3.11
N GLU A 160 -13.80 -8.78 -3.82
CA GLU A 160 -15.13 -8.42 -4.30
C GLU A 160 -16.10 -8.13 -3.14
N ASP A 161 -16.09 -8.94 -2.09
CA ASP A 161 -16.95 -8.73 -0.90
C ASP A 161 -16.58 -7.44 -0.16
N LEU A 162 -15.29 -7.16 0.04
CA LEU A 162 -14.81 -5.93 0.66
C LEU A 162 -15.16 -4.69 -0.17
N LEU A 163 -14.97 -4.74 -1.50
CA LEU A 163 -15.32 -3.64 -2.40
C LEU A 163 -16.82 -3.34 -2.38
N ARG A 164 -17.69 -4.35 -2.33
CA ARG A 164 -19.15 -4.17 -2.17
C ARG A 164 -19.53 -3.44 -0.88
N ARG A 165 -18.67 -3.48 0.13
CA ARG A 165 -18.83 -2.78 1.42
C ARG A 165 -18.21 -1.38 1.43
N ASN A 166 -17.71 -0.89 0.29
CA ASN A 166 -16.95 0.35 0.16
C ASN A 166 -15.62 0.35 0.94
N ILE A 167 -15.01 -0.82 1.10
CA ILE A 167 -13.65 -0.96 1.65
C ILE A 167 -12.69 -0.99 0.46
N ASN A 168 -11.71 -0.09 0.42
CA ASN A 168 -10.72 -0.08 -0.65
C ASN A 168 -9.83 -1.32 -0.54
N VAL A 169 -9.45 -1.91 -1.68
CA VAL A 169 -8.64 -3.13 -1.72
C VAL A 169 -7.40 -2.90 -2.56
N ASN A 170 -6.25 -3.39 -2.08
CA ASN A 170 -5.02 -3.52 -2.85
C ASN A 170 -4.80 -5.01 -3.17
N VAL A 171 -5.09 -5.42 -4.41
CA VAL A 171 -4.83 -6.81 -4.82
C VAL A 171 -3.34 -6.99 -5.09
N THR A 172 -2.65 -7.82 -4.30
CA THR A 172 -1.20 -8.03 -4.34
C THR A 172 -0.82 -9.39 -4.94
N LEU A 173 0.47 -9.66 -5.13
CA LEU A 173 1.00 -10.94 -5.62
C LEU A 173 0.43 -11.35 -7.01
N VAL A 174 0.28 -10.37 -7.89
CA VAL A 174 -0.10 -10.55 -9.29
C VAL A 174 1.17 -10.81 -10.11
N PHE A 175 1.32 -12.01 -10.65
CA PHE A 175 2.49 -12.44 -11.42
C PHE A 175 2.17 -12.88 -12.85
N SER A 176 0.88 -12.93 -13.23
CA SER A 176 0.44 -13.25 -14.58
C SER A 176 -0.63 -12.28 -15.08
N GLU A 177 -0.74 -12.18 -16.41
CA GLU A 177 -1.80 -11.42 -17.06
C GLU A 177 -3.20 -11.96 -16.74
N GLU A 178 -3.31 -13.29 -16.58
CA GLU A 178 -4.56 -13.94 -16.18
C GLU A 178 -5.01 -13.50 -14.79
N GLN A 179 -4.09 -13.44 -13.82
CA GLN A 179 -4.38 -12.91 -12.49
C GLN A 179 -4.85 -11.44 -12.56
N ALA A 180 -4.16 -10.61 -13.36
CA ALA A 180 -4.53 -9.21 -13.53
C ALA A 180 -5.95 -9.04 -14.12
N LYS A 181 -6.31 -9.87 -15.11
CA LYS A 181 -7.63 -9.81 -15.76
C LYS A 181 -8.78 -10.26 -14.86
N ASN A 182 -8.53 -11.15 -13.91
CA ASN A 182 -9.56 -11.61 -12.96
C ASN A 182 -9.94 -10.55 -11.92
N ILE A 183 -9.19 -9.44 -11.82
CA ILE A 183 -9.45 -8.32 -10.91
C ILE A 183 -10.40 -7.29 -11.55
N CYS A 184 -10.36 -7.15 -12.88
CA CYS A 184 -11.10 -6.15 -13.65
C CYS A 184 -12.53 -6.58 -13.97
#